data_AF-A0A6N2RTW0-F1
#
_entry.id   AF-A0A6N2RTW0-F1
#
_cell.length_a   1.000
_cell.length_b   1.000
_cell.length_c   1.000
_cell.angle_alpha   90.00
_cell.angle_beta   90.00
_cell.angle_gamma   90.00
#
_symmetry.space_group_name_H-M   'P 1'
#
loop_
_entity.id
_entity.type
_entity.pdbx_description
1 polymer ?
#
loop_
_entity_poly.entity_id
_entity_poly.type
_entity_poly.pdbx_seq_one_letter_code
_entity_poly.pdbx_strand_id
1 'polypeptide(L)' 'MSFVEKPPYFGCPNGKIGLLSSMFTEPQYRRKGIAKELLSRVVNEAREYGCGVIQITASDMGVKLYTSKASRISANA' A
#
# COMPACT_ATOMS: atom_id res chain seq x y z
N MET A 1 -4.54 7.41 -3.66
CA MET A 1 -4.03 6.17 -4.27
C MET A 1 -4.05 6.36 -5.77
N SER A 2 -3.08 5.83 -6.51
CA SER A 2 -3.09 5.85 -7.98
C SER A 2 -3.28 4.45 -8.52
N PHE A 3 -4.06 4.29 -9.59
CA PHE A 3 -4.29 2.99 -10.23
C PHE A 3 -3.50 2.90 -11.53
N VAL A 4 -2.78 1.79 -11.71
CA VAL A 4 -2.00 1.51 -12.90
C VAL A 4 -2.39 0.16 -13.44
N GLU A 5 -2.59 0.09 -14.75
CA GLU A 5 -2.81 -1.16 -15.46
C GLU A 5 -1.55 -1.56 -16.20
N LYS A 6 -1.11 -2.79 -15.98
CA LYS A 6 0.00 -3.43 -16.68
C LYS A 6 -0.50 -4.73 -17.32
N PRO A 7 0.19 -5.26 -18.34
CA PRO A 7 -0.10 -6.59 -18.84
C PRO A 7 -0.13 -7.61 -17.68
N PRO A 8 -1.10 -8.54 -17.66
CA PRO A 8 -1.17 -9.60 -16.67
C PRO A 8 0.15 -10.35 -16.48
N TYR A 9 0.51 -10.64 -15.24
CA TYR A 9 1.68 -11.46 -14.90
C TYR A 9 1.36 -12.37 -13.71
N PHE A 10 2.21 -13.36 -13.44
CA PHE A 10 1.95 -14.42 -12.44
C PHE A 10 1.54 -13.87 -11.06
N GLY A 11 2.13 -12.76 -10.62
CA GLY A 11 1.82 -12.11 -9.34
C GLY A 11 0.60 -11.17 -9.35
N CYS A 12 0.06 -10.82 -10.53
CA CYS A 12 -1.11 -9.96 -10.68
C CYS A 12 -1.87 -10.31 -11.98
N PRO A 13 -2.71 -11.36 -11.98
CA PRO A 13 -3.38 -11.86 -13.18
C PRO A 13 -4.38 -10.87 -13.81
N ASN A 14 -4.87 -9.91 -13.03
CA ASN A 14 -5.79 -8.89 -13.51
C ASN A 14 -5.08 -7.63 -14.03
N GLY A 15 -3.75 -7.54 -13.89
CA GLY A 15 -2.96 -6.39 -14.34
C GLY A 15 -3.17 -5.09 -13.56
N LYS A 16 -4.10 -5.06 -12.58
CA LYS A 16 -4.48 -3.85 -11.83
C LYS A 16 -3.63 -3.69 -10.60
N ILE A 17 -2.86 -2.60 -10.56
CA ILE A 17 -1.91 -2.28 -9.49
C ILE A 17 -2.35 -0.99 -8.80
N GLY A 18 -2.37 -1.01 -7.48
CA GLY A 18 -2.54 0.19 -6.66
C GLY A 18 -1.18 0.73 -6.23
N LEU A 19 -0.87 1.99 -6.56
CA LEU A 19 0.36 2.67 -6.15
C LEU A 19 0.10 3.65 -5.01
N LEU A 20 0.81 3.44 -3.90
CA LEU A 20 0.88 4.39 -2.79
C LEU A 20 2.26 5.04 -2.78
N SER A 21 2.34 6.25 -3.33
CA SER A 21 3.60 6.98 -3.50
C SER A 21 4.04 7.78 -2.28
N SER A 22 3.09 8.24 -1.46
CA SER A 22 3.42 9.11 -0.32
C SER A 22 2.44 8.88 0.83
N MET A 23 2.99 8.56 2.00
CA MET A 23 2.25 8.51 3.25
C MET A 23 3.10 9.13 4.34
N PHE A 24 2.59 10.18 4.96
CA PHE A 24 3.28 10.90 6.02
C PHE A 24 2.37 11.05 7.22
N THR A 25 2.97 10.95 8.40
CA THR A 25 2.32 11.32 9.66
C THR A 25 3.28 12.21 10.41
N GLU A 26 2.80 13.41 10.70
CA GLU A 26 3.50 14.43 11.45
C GLU A 26 4.02 13.85 12.78
N PRO A 27 5.32 14.04 13.13
CA PRO A 27 5.96 13.51 14.33
C PRO A 27 5.12 13.55 15.61
N GLN A 28 4.49 14.68 15.92
CA GLN A 28 3.68 14.87 17.14
C GLN A 28 2.41 13.98 17.19
N TYR A 29 2.01 13.41 16.06
CA TYR A 29 0.84 12.53 15.93
C TYR A 29 1.20 11.06 15.65
N ARG A 30 2.49 10.71 15.64
CA ARG A 30 2.93 9.32 15.47
C ARG A 30 2.56 8.45 16.67
N ARG A 31 2.55 7.13 16.47
CA ARG A 31 2.19 6.10 17.48
C ARG A 31 0.76 6.18 18.02
N LYS A 32 -0.10 7.02 17.43
CA LYS A 32 -1.54 7.11 17.73
C LYS A 32 -2.43 6.25 16.81
N GLY A 33 -1.84 5.37 15.99
CA GLY A 33 -2.58 4.49 15.07
C GLY A 33 -3.03 5.11 13.75
N ILE A 34 -2.81 6.42 13.53
CA ILE A 34 -3.28 7.17 12.34
C ILE A 34 -2.80 6.53 11.03
N ALA A 35 -1.49 6.28 10.90
CA ALA A 35 -0.91 5.65 9.72
C ALA A 35 -1.48 4.24 9.44
N LYS A 36 -1.79 3.49 10.50
CA LYS A 36 -2.37 2.14 10.37
C LYS A 36 -3.80 2.19 9.86
N GLU A 37 -4.56 3.18 10.30
CA GLU A 37 -5.93 3.45 9.86
C GLU A 37 -5.97 3.93 8.41
N LEU A 38 -5.14 4.93 8.06
CA LEU A 38 -5.00 5.42 6.69
C LEU A 38 -4.64 4.29 5.72
N LEU A 39 -3.64 3.48 6.08
CA LEU A 39 -3.26 2.31 5.29
C LEU A 39 -4.41 1.31 5.15
N SER A 40 -5.22 1.12 6.19
CA SER A 40 -6.38 0.21 6.13
C SER A 40 -7.40 0.66 5.10
N ARG A 41 -7.69 1.97 5.06
CA ARG A 41 -8.64 2.56 4.12
C ARG A 41 -8.15 2.44 2.69
N VAL A 42 -6.88 2.77 2.44
CA VAL A 42 -6.26 2.64 1.12
C VAL A 42 -6.26 1.19 0.62
N VAL A 43 -5.96 0.22 1.50
CA VAL A 43 -6.00 -1.21 1.14
C VAL A 43 -7.42 -1.67 0.82
N ASN A 44 -8.42 -1.18 1.56
CA ASN A 44 -9.82 -1.51 1.29
C ASN A 44 -10.27 -0.93 -0.06
N GLU A 45 -9.96 0.34 -0.33
CA GLU A 45 -10.28 1.00 -1.60
C GLU A 45 -9.64 0.27 -2.80
N ALA A 46 -8.38 -0.14 -2.66
CA ALA A 46 -7.70 -0.92 -3.69
C ALA A 46 -8.33 -2.31 -3.89
N ARG A 47 -8.81 -2.95 -2.82
CA ARG A 47 -9.50 -4.23 -2.90
C ARG A 47 -10.86 -4.09 -3.59
N GLU A 48 -11.61 -3.04 -3.27
CA GLU A 48 -12.89 -2.72 -3.91
C GLU A 48 -12.72 -2.42 -5.40
N TYR A 49 -11.64 -1.72 -5.77
CA TYR A 49 -11.28 -1.51 -7.18
C TYR A 49 -10.84 -2.80 -7.90
N GLY A 50 -10.52 -3.85 -7.15
CA GLY A 50 -10.05 -5.13 -7.67
C GLY A 50 -8.55 -5.16 -7.99
N CYS A 51 -7.73 -4.33 -7.33
CA CYS A 51 -6.27 -4.40 -7.49
C CYS A 51 -5.72 -5.75 -7.01
N GLY A 52 -4.92 -6.40 -7.85
CA GLY A 52 -4.27 -7.66 -7.50
C GLY A 52 -3.07 -7.48 -6.56
N VAL A 53 -2.42 -6.31 -6.61
CA VAL A 53 -1.27 -5.97 -5.78
C VAL A 53 -1.26 -4.48 -5.45
N ILE A 54 -0.75 -4.14 -4.27
CA ILE A 54 -0.47 -2.76 -3.88
C ILE A 54 1.05 -2.59 -3.82
N GLN A 55 1.58 -1.64 -4.59
CA GLN A 55 2.97 -1.27 -4.59
C GLN A 55 3.17 0.01 -3.78
N ILE A 56 4.13 -0.03 -2.86
CA ILE A 56 4.44 1.09 -1.96
C ILE A 56 5.94 1.33 -2.01
N THR A 57 6.33 2.60 -2.14
CA THR A 57 7.71 3.02 -1.87
C THR A 57 7.81 3.35 -0.40
N ALA A 58 8.46 2.48 0.36
CA ALA A 58 8.51 2.57 1.82
C ALA A 58 9.85 3.13 2.27
N SER A 59 9.83 4.13 3.15
CA SER A 59 11.01 4.50 3.93
C SER A 59 11.31 3.41 4.97
N ASP A 60 12.55 3.34 5.46
CA ASP A 60 12.99 2.37 6.48
C ASP A 60 12.06 2.30 7.70
N MET A 61 11.53 3.45 8.12
CA MET A 61 10.55 3.56 9.21
C MET A 61 9.18 2.99 8.82
N GLY A 62 8.78 3.16 7.56
CA GLY A 62 7.50 2.70 7.02
C GLY A 62 7.45 1.20 6.78
N VAL A 63 8.58 0.55 6.45
CA VAL A 63 8.65 -0.90 6.16
C VAL A 63 8.01 -1.72 7.28
N LYS A 64 8.31 -1.42 8.56
CA LYS A 64 7.72 -2.13 9.71
C LYS A 64 6.19 -2.04 9.74
N LEU A 65 5.62 -0.92 9.32
CA LEU A 65 4.19 -0.70 9.30
C LEU A 65 3.52 -1.40 8.11
N TYR A 66 4.17 -1.43 6.95
CA TYR A 66 3.62 -2.06 5.74
C TYR A 66 3.72 -3.60 5.78
N THR A 67 4.85 -4.15 6.24
CA THR A 67 5.06 -5.61 6.34
C THR A 67 4.06 -6.26 7.28
N SER A 68 3.63 -5.57 8.35
CA SER A 68 2.65 -6.09 9.31
C SER A 68 1.26 -6.37 8.71
N LYS A 69 0.88 -5.76 7.57
CA LYS A 69 -0.41 -5.98 6.90
C LYS A 69 -0.29 -6.76 5.58
N ALA A 70 0.91 -7.21 5.23
CA ALA A 70 1.23 -7.65 3.88
C ALA A 70 0.93 -9.13 3.64
N SER A 71 -0.25 -9.45 3.07
CA SER A 71 -0.40 -10.63 2.21
C SER A 71 -0.27 -10.29 0.73
N ARG A 72 -0.41 -9.00 0.33
CA ARG A 72 -0.39 -8.53 -1.08
C ARG A 72 0.23 -7.14 -1.28
N ILE A 73 1.05 -6.68 -0.33
CA ILE A 73 1.76 -5.40 -0.40
C ILE A 73 3.21 -5.67 -0.80
N SER A 74 3.64 -5.10 -1.92
CA SER A 74 5.04 -5.09 -2.35
C SER A 74 5.64 -3.74 -1.94
N ALA A 75 6.55 -3.77 -0.96
CA ALA A 75 7.28 -2.60 -0.50
C ALA A 75 8.68 -2.62 -1.12
N ASN A 76 8.98 -1.65 -1.98
CA ASN A 76 10.34 -1.40 -2.46
C ASN A 76 10.91 -0.21 -1.67
N ALA A 77 12.16 -0.33 -1.23
CA ALA A 77 12.92 0.75 -0.61
C ALA A 77 13.39 1.74 -1.68
#